data_AF-A0A022RUW5-F1
#
_entry.id   AF-A0A022RUW5-F1
#
_cell.length_a   1.000
_cell.length_b   1.000
_cell.length_c   1.000
_cell.angle_alpha   90.00
_cell.angle_beta   90.00
_cell.angle_gamma   90.00
#
_symmetry.space_group_name_H-M   'P 1'
#
loop_
_entity.id
_entity.type
_entity.pdbx_description
1 polymer ?
#
loop_
_entity_poly.entity_id
_entity_poly.type
_entity_poly.pdbx_seq_one_letter_code
_entity_poly.pdbx_strand_id
1 'polypeptide(L)'
;MDRMARRSSTTTTTASSLLHLLGLLSIILLHPTTSSSAIRLQKPITTAVVVPSFREAPAFRNGGTCTSDDVIHIVMPLDGNYIRGTVAAVLSILQHSTCPENVSFHFLSVHLDPEISSLINSTFPFLKFRAYEFDPTRVRDKISKSIRQALDQPLNYARIYMADILPGDVRRVIYLDSDVVVVDDIAKLWCADLAGEVLAAPEYCHANFTSYFTERSGPTRPSPPRSRPTLLLLHTGVMVVD
;
A
#
# COMPACT_ATOMS: atom_id res chain seq x y z
N MET A 1 -18.20 104.60 -3.71
CA MET A 1 -19.19 104.89 -4.77
C MET A 1 -20.19 103.76 -4.76
N ASP A 2 -21.41 104.09 -4.31
CA ASP A 2 -22.73 103.49 -4.63
C ASP A 2 -22.94 101.97 -4.57
N ARG A 3 -24.05 101.40 -4.10
CA ARG A 3 -25.21 101.80 -3.26
C ARG A 3 -26.03 100.49 -3.17
N MET A 4 -26.56 100.16 -1.98
CA MET A 4 -27.86 99.47 -1.70
C MET A 4 -28.19 98.11 -2.38
N ALA A 5 -28.91 97.14 -1.81
CA ALA A 5 -29.68 96.95 -0.58
C ALA A 5 -30.09 95.44 -0.57
N ARG A 6 -29.95 94.70 0.55
CA ARG A 6 -30.98 94.38 1.57
C ARG A 6 -31.66 92.99 1.39
N ARG A 7 -31.29 92.10 2.33
CA ARG A 7 -32.04 91.09 3.11
C ARG A 7 -33.34 90.47 2.59
N SER A 8 -33.41 89.13 2.75
CA SER A 8 -34.38 88.28 3.51
C SER A 8 -34.69 87.00 2.71
N SER A 9 -34.86 85.77 3.20
CA SER A 9 -34.87 85.12 4.51
C SER A 9 -35.16 83.61 4.28
N THR A 10 -34.86 82.77 5.29
CA THR A 10 -35.58 81.51 5.68
C THR A 10 -35.56 80.28 4.74
N THR A 11 -34.86 79.18 5.09
CA THR A 11 -35.32 77.94 5.81
C THR A 11 -36.43 77.19 5.06
N THR A 12 -36.44 75.88 4.79
CA THR A 12 -36.21 74.67 5.62
C THR A 12 -36.45 73.46 4.66
N THR A 13 -35.58 72.45 4.54
CA THR A 13 -35.53 71.19 5.33
C THR A 13 -36.24 69.99 4.65
N THR A 14 -35.39 69.07 4.18
CA THR A 14 -35.48 67.59 4.18
C THR A 14 -36.71 66.86 3.59
N ALA A 15 -36.49 66.20 2.45
CA ALA A 15 -37.23 64.99 2.05
C ALA A 15 -36.45 64.14 1.02
N SER A 16 -35.15 63.86 1.25
CA SER A 16 -34.34 63.11 0.26
C SER A 16 -33.47 61.98 0.85
N SER A 17 -33.53 61.70 2.15
CA SER A 17 -32.69 60.66 2.77
C SER A 17 -33.38 59.31 2.98
N LEU A 18 -34.65 59.15 2.59
CA LEU A 18 -35.40 57.88 2.76
C LEU A 18 -35.51 57.00 1.50
N LEU A 19 -35.09 57.49 0.32
CA LEU A 19 -35.22 56.73 -0.94
C LEU A 19 -33.96 55.93 -1.31
N HIS A 20 -32.81 56.20 -0.69
CA HIS A 20 -31.58 55.43 -0.95
C HIS A 20 -31.41 54.20 -0.06
N LEU A 21 -32.15 54.09 1.05
CA LEU A 21 -32.05 52.92 1.95
C LEU A 21 -32.98 51.75 1.55
N LEU A 22 -34.02 52.01 0.77
CA LEU A 22 -34.93 50.98 0.25
C LEU A 22 -34.44 50.34 -1.07
N GLY A 23 -33.54 51.00 -1.81
CA GLY A 23 -32.93 50.47 -3.04
C GLY A 23 -31.81 49.46 -2.81
N LEU A 24 -31.14 49.50 -1.64
CA LEU A 24 -30.05 48.58 -1.30
C LEU A 24 -30.53 47.30 -0.61
N LEU A 25 -31.77 47.25 -0.12
CA LEU A 25 -32.35 46.03 0.46
C LEU A 25 -32.97 45.09 -0.59
N SER A 26 -33.39 45.61 -1.76
CA SER A 26 -34.00 44.79 -2.83
C SER A 26 -33.02 44.10 -3.78
N ILE A 27 -31.73 44.43 -3.73
CA ILE A 27 -30.70 43.75 -4.57
C ILE A 27 -30.16 42.48 -3.88
N ILE A 28 -30.46 42.27 -2.59
CA ILE A 28 -30.05 41.07 -1.84
C ILE A 28 -31.04 39.91 -2.03
N LEU A 29 -32.24 40.15 -2.60
CA LEU A 29 -33.32 39.15 -2.70
C LEU A 29 -33.49 38.46 -4.08
N LEU A 30 -32.58 38.68 -5.05
CA LEU A 30 -32.64 38.01 -6.37
C LEU A 30 -31.37 37.27 -6.81
N HIS A 31 -30.44 37.01 -5.89
CA HIS A 31 -29.40 36.01 -6.19
C HIS A 31 -29.94 34.62 -5.83
N PRO A 32 -29.87 33.62 -6.73
CA PRO A 32 -30.11 32.25 -6.33
C PRO A 32 -29.15 31.97 -5.18
N THR A 33 -29.70 31.56 -4.04
CA THR A 33 -28.91 31.05 -2.93
C THR A 33 -28.16 29.84 -3.46
N THR A 34 -26.92 30.06 -3.88
CA THR A 34 -25.93 28.99 -3.97
C THR A 34 -25.94 28.39 -2.58
N SER A 35 -26.52 27.19 -2.47
CA SER A 35 -26.51 26.43 -1.23
C SER A 35 -25.07 26.47 -0.76
N SER A 36 -24.83 27.16 0.35
CA SER A 36 -23.58 27.03 1.06
C SER A 36 -23.49 25.56 1.39
N SER A 37 -22.75 24.83 0.55
CA SER A 37 -22.27 23.53 0.90
C SER A 37 -21.46 23.83 2.13
N ALA A 38 -22.04 23.57 3.31
CA ALA A 38 -21.26 23.38 4.50
C ALA A 38 -20.12 22.51 4.03
N ILE A 39 -18.88 23.00 4.16
CA ILE A 39 -17.71 22.15 4.10
C ILE A 39 -17.93 21.23 5.29
N ARG A 40 -18.69 20.16 5.03
CA ARG A 40 -18.69 18.97 5.85
C ARG A 40 -17.23 18.62 5.80
N LEU A 41 -16.51 18.90 6.89
CA LEU A 41 -15.25 18.27 7.16
C LEU A 41 -15.56 16.80 6.93
N GLN A 42 -15.21 16.30 5.75
CA GLN A 42 -15.24 14.88 5.50
C GLN A 42 -14.18 14.39 6.46
N LYS A 43 -14.66 13.96 7.64
CA LYS A 43 -14.02 12.95 8.45
C LYS A 43 -13.39 12.01 7.41
N PRO A 44 -12.06 11.79 7.44
CA PRO A 44 -11.38 11.05 6.39
C PRO A 44 -12.25 9.84 6.12
N ILE A 45 -12.76 9.74 4.89
CA ILE A 45 -13.47 8.55 4.48
C ILE A 45 -12.37 7.50 4.59
N THR A 46 -12.36 6.77 5.70
CA THR A 46 -11.78 5.44 5.75
C THR A 46 -12.60 4.73 4.69
N THR A 47 -12.12 4.75 3.44
CA THR A 47 -12.69 3.93 2.38
C THR A 47 -12.45 2.54 2.90
N ALA A 48 -13.47 1.95 3.53
CA ALA A 48 -13.46 0.54 3.85
C ALA A 48 -13.05 -0.15 2.56
N VAL A 49 -11.88 -0.77 2.57
CA VAL A 49 -11.37 -1.45 1.39
C VAL A 49 -12.45 -2.47 1.05
N VAL A 50 -13.11 -2.30 -0.10
CA VAL A 50 -14.14 -3.25 -0.52
C VAL A 50 -13.42 -4.55 -0.85
N VAL A 51 -13.42 -5.46 0.11
CA VAL A 51 -12.80 -6.77 -0.05
C VAL A 51 -13.59 -7.53 -1.11
N PRO A 52 -12.97 -7.92 -2.23
CA PRO A 52 -13.66 -8.66 -3.29
C PRO A 52 -14.05 -10.06 -2.79
N SER A 53 -15.14 -10.62 -3.29
CA SER A 53 -15.47 -12.03 -3.08
C SER A 53 -14.70 -12.91 -4.06
N PHE A 54 -14.22 -14.05 -3.56
CA PHE A 54 -13.59 -15.09 -4.37
C PHE A 54 -14.41 -16.38 -4.30
N ARG A 55 -14.24 -17.24 -5.32
CA ARG A 55 -14.76 -18.61 -5.26
C ARG A 55 -13.84 -19.44 -4.40
N GLU A 56 -14.42 -20.38 -3.66
CA GLU A 56 -13.66 -21.40 -2.94
C GLU A 56 -12.77 -22.17 -3.94
N ALA A 57 -11.50 -22.33 -3.58
CA ALA A 57 -10.52 -23.08 -4.34
C ALA A 57 -10.74 -24.60 -4.12
N PRO A 58 -10.37 -25.44 -5.11
CA PRO A 58 -10.42 -26.88 -4.91
C PRO A 58 -9.48 -27.32 -3.78
N ALA A 59 -9.76 -28.47 -3.18
CA ALA A 59 -8.85 -29.07 -2.21
C ALA A 59 -7.58 -29.59 -2.92
N PHE A 60 -6.43 -29.03 -2.56
CA PHE A 60 -5.12 -29.50 -3.03
C PHE A 60 -4.55 -30.52 -2.04
N ARG A 61 -4.04 -31.64 -2.55
CA ARG A 61 -3.56 -32.78 -1.74
C ARG A 61 -2.14 -33.12 -2.09
N ASN A 62 -1.40 -33.62 -1.10
CA ASN A 62 -0.05 -34.14 -1.29
C ASN A 62 -0.02 -35.30 -2.31
N GLY A 63 0.99 -35.29 -3.17
CA GLY A 63 1.36 -36.44 -3.99
C GLY A 63 1.91 -37.61 -3.15
N GLY A 64 2.00 -38.79 -3.77
CA GLY A 64 2.43 -40.02 -3.08
C GLY A 64 3.86 -40.04 -2.56
N THR A 65 4.69 -39.06 -2.93
CA THR A 65 6.10 -38.94 -2.54
C THR A 65 6.35 -37.95 -1.40
N CYS A 66 5.30 -37.36 -0.84
CA CYS A 66 5.42 -36.32 0.18
C CYS A 66 5.74 -36.90 1.56
N THR A 67 6.76 -36.36 2.22
CA THR A 67 7.10 -36.61 3.63
C THR A 67 6.39 -35.58 4.52
N SER A 68 5.98 -35.94 5.74
CA SER A 68 5.31 -35.00 6.65
C SER A 68 6.24 -33.97 7.29
N ASP A 69 7.56 -34.18 7.20
CA ASP A 69 8.54 -33.52 8.05
C ASP A 69 9.14 -32.26 7.39
N ASP A 70 9.00 -32.12 6.08
CA ASP A 70 9.55 -31.01 5.31
C ASP A 70 8.49 -29.92 5.05
N VAL A 71 8.30 -29.03 6.02
CA VAL A 71 7.40 -27.88 5.91
C VAL A 71 8.09 -26.76 5.13
N ILE A 72 7.47 -26.30 4.05
CA ILE A 72 7.93 -25.14 3.28
C ILE A 72 7.25 -23.89 3.83
N HIS A 73 8.04 -23.00 4.42
CA HIS A 73 7.53 -21.74 4.96
C HIS A 73 7.56 -20.64 3.90
N ILE A 74 6.39 -20.08 3.60
CA ILE A 74 6.23 -18.97 2.66
C ILE A 74 5.82 -17.73 3.43
N VAL A 75 6.52 -16.62 3.24
CA VAL A 75 6.21 -15.33 3.83
C VAL A 75 5.70 -14.39 2.75
N MET A 76 4.58 -13.71 3.00
CA MET A 76 3.98 -12.75 2.06
C MET A 76 3.47 -11.51 2.79
N PRO A 77 3.53 -10.32 2.17
CA PRO A 77 2.75 -9.19 2.65
C PRO A 77 1.25 -9.45 2.40
N LEU A 78 0.41 -8.93 3.30
CA LEU A 78 -1.04 -9.04 3.22
C LEU A 78 -1.68 -7.68 3.53
N ASP A 79 -2.34 -7.12 2.53
CA ASP A 79 -3.21 -5.96 2.69
C ASP A 79 -4.37 -5.98 1.69
N GLY A 80 -5.42 -5.24 1.99
CA GLY A 80 -6.64 -5.23 1.20
C GLY A 80 -6.47 -4.71 -0.22
N ASN A 81 -5.48 -3.84 -0.51
CA ASN A 81 -5.27 -3.32 -1.87
C ASN A 81 -4.66 -4.36 -2.80
N TYR A 82 -3.87 -5.29 -2.26
CA TYR A 82 -3.17 -6.32 -3.03
C TYR A 82 -3.77 -7.72 -2.84
N ILE A 83 -4.90 -7.85 -2.14
CA ILE A 83 -5.54 -9.13 -1.84
C ILE A 83 -5.82 -10.00 -3.08
N ARG A 84 -6.13 -9.38 -4.22
CA ARG A 84 -6.32 -10.09 -5.51
C ARG A 84 -5.04 -10.79 -5.95
N GLY A 85 -3.90 -10.12 -5.80
CA GLY A 85 -2.60 -10.68 -6.07
C GLY A 85 -2.27 -11.80 -5.09
N THR A 86 -2.44 -11.56 -3.79
CA THR A 86 -2.18 -12.57 -2.76
C THR A 86 -2.99 -13.86 -3.00
N VAL A 87 -4.29 -13.74 -3.34
CA VAL A 87 -5.13 -14.89 -3.67
C VAL A 87 -4.63 -15.62 -4.92
N ALA A 88 -4.25 -14.89 -5.97
CA ALA A 88 -3.70 -15.50 -7.18
C ALA A 88 -2.37 -16.23 -6.92
N ALA A 89 -1.48 -15.61 -6.13
CA ALA A 89 -0.20 -16.19 -5.74
C ALA A 89 -0.38 -17.48 -4.92
N VAL A 90 -1.20 -17.43 -3.86
CA VAL A 90 -1.52 -18.62 -3.03
C VAL A 90 -2.11 -19.74 -3.88
N LEU A 91 -3.10 -19.43 -4.73
CA LEU A 91 -3.69 -20.42 -5.63
C LEU A 91 -2.64 -21.05 -6.56
N SER A 92 -1.79 -20.23 -7.17
CA SER A 92 -0.75 -20.70 -8.09
C SER A 92 0.27 -21.60 -7.40
N ILE A 93 0.65 -21.29 -6.15
CA ILE A 93 1.55 -22.12 -5.34
C ILE A 93 0.90 -23.48 -5.08
N LEU A 94 -0.33 -23.49 -4.57
CA LEU A 94 -1.03 -24.73 -4.24
C LEU A 94 -1.26 -25.61 -5.48
N GLN A 95 -1.55 -24.98 -6.63
CA GLN A 95 -1.82 -25.68 -7.88
C GLN A 95 -0.57 -26.33 -8.49
N HIS A 96 0.62 -25.76 -8.32
CA HIS A 96 1.86 -26.24 -8.94
C HIS A 96 2.79 -26.99 -7.96
N SER A 97 2.47 -27.02 -6.66
CA SER A 97 3.27 -27.76 -5.67
C SER A 97 2.98 -29.25 -5.71
N THR A 98 4.01 -30.09 -5.62
CA THR A 98 3.83 -31.55 -5.46
C THR A 98 3.21 -31.91 -4.09
N CYS A 99 3.56 -31.13 -3.06
CA CYS A 99 3.14 -31.35 -1.68
C CYS A 99 2.48 -30.08 -1.09
N PRO A 100 1.29 -29.67 -1.60
CA PRO A 100 0.64 -28.42 -1.19
C PRO A 100 0.23 -28.40 0.29
N GLU A 101 -0.03 -29.56 0.92
CA GLU A 101 -0.39 -29.62 2.35
C GLU A 101 0.83 -29.42 3.27
N ASN A 102 2.05 -29.46 2.72
CA ASN A 102 3.29 -29.18 3.44
C ASN A 102 3.71 -27.70 3.38
N VAL A 103 2.94 -26.85 2.70
CA VAL A 103 3.22 -25.43 2.60
C VAL A 103 2.53 -24.68 3.74
N SER A 104 3.30 -23.88 4.49
CA SER A 104 2.83 -23.04 5.59
C SER A 104 3.01 -21.57 5.24
N PHE A 105 1.92 -20.81 5.23
CA PHE A 105 1.92 -19.39 4.89
C PHE A 105 2.02 -18.50 6.12
N HIS A 106 2.88 -17.50 6.05
CA HIS A 106 3.10 -16.48 7.08
C HIS A 106 2.81 -15.11 6.45
N PHE A 107 1.63 -14.55 6.76
CA PHE A 107 1.23 -13.25 6.25
C PHE A 107 1.70 -12.13 7.16
N LEU A 108 2.36 -11.12 6.61
CA LEU A 108 2.74 -9.90 7.32
C LEU A 108 1.72 -8.81 7.00
N SER A 109 1.17 -8.13 8.00
CA SER A 109 0.26 -7.00 7.79
C SER A 109 0.56 -5.89 8.78
N VAL A 110 0.27 -4.64 8.43
CA VAL A 110 0.33 -3.52 9.39
C VAL A 110 -0.82 -3.59 10.39
N HIS A 111 -1.98 -4.14 9.98
CA HIS A 111 -3.14 -4.34 10.83
C HIS A 111 -3.80 -5.68 10.53
N LEU A 112 -4.09 -6.46 11.57
CA LEU A 112 -4.81 -7.71 11.43
C LEU A 112 -6.29 -7.43 11.21
N ASP A 113 -6.73 -7.58 9.96
CA ASP A 113 -8.12 -7.42 9.56
C ASP A 113 -8.85 -8.78 9.59
N PRO A 114 -9.86 -8.96 10.46
CA PRO A 114 -10.66 -10.18 10.50
C PRO A 114 -11.39 -10.46 9.18
N GLU A 115 -11.78 -9.43 8.43
CA GLU A 115 -12.47 -9.60 7.13
C GLU A 115 -11.54 -10.24 6.11
N ILE A 116 -10.28 -9.80 6.05
CA ILE A 116 -9.26 -10.41 5.17
C ILE A 116 -8.96 -11.84 5.60
N SER A 117 -8.87 -12.10 6.91
CA SER A 117 -8.62 -13.46 7.42
C SER A 117 -9.79 -14.40 7.09
N SER A 118 -11.04 -13.91 7.22
CA SER A 118 -12.26 -14.63 6.82
C SER A 118 -12.30 -14.89 5.31
N LEU A 119 -11.86 -13.92 4.51
CA LEU A 119 -11.75 -14.07 3.06
C LEU A 119 -10.77 -15.18 2.68
N ILE A 120 -9.58 -15.20 3.28
CA ILE A 120 -8.59 -16.25 3.00
C ILE A 120 -9.14 -17.62 3.41
N ASN A 121 -9.75 -17.73 4.60
CA ASN A 121 -10.35 -18.98 5.07
C ASN A 121 -11.49 -19.49 4.17
N SER A 122 -12.35 -18.60 3.68
CA SER A 122 -13.44 -18.98 2.76
C SER A 122 -12.94 -19.30 1.35
N THR A 123 -11.84 -18.68 0.91
CA THR A 123 -11.24 -18.96 -0.39
C THR A 123 -10.41 -20.24 -0.37
N PHE A 124 -9.68 -20.51 0.73
CA PHE A 124 -8.79 -21.65 0.89
C PHE A 124 -9.02 -22.34 2.25
N PRO A 125 -10.07 -23.17 2.39
CA PRO A 125 -10.46 -23.76 3.68
C PRO A 125 -9.42 -24.67 4.34
N PHE A 126 -8.49 -25.20 3.55
CA PHE A 126 -7.45 -26.12 4.01
C PHE A 126 -6.06 -25.46 4.12
N LEU A 127 -5.98 -24.15 3.92
CA LEU A 127 -4.71 -23.42 3.96
C LEU A 127 -4.15 -23.38 5.39
N LYS A 128 -2.91 -23.84 5.55
CA LYS A 128 -2.15 -23.62 6.78
C LYS A 128 -1.55 -22.23 6.73
N PHE A 129 -2.11 -21.27 7.48
CA PHE A 129 -1.54 -19.93 7.56
C PHE A 129 -1.57 -19.33 8.96
N ARG A 130 -0.69 -18.35 9.18
CA ARG A 130 -0.69 -17.43 10.31
C ARG A 130 -0.48 -16.01 9.81
N ALA A 131 -1.13 -15.05 10.43
CA ALA A 131 -0.92 -13.63 10.16
C ALA A 131 -0.21 -12.96 11.34
N TYR A 132 0.72 -12.06 11.04
CA TYR A 132 1.56 -11.36 11.99
C TYR A 132 1.46 -9.87 11.76
N GLU A 133 1.34 -9.11 12.85
CA GLU A 133 1.30 -7.66 12.80
C GLU A 133 2.72 -7.08 12.77
N PHE A 134 2.96 -6.17 11.83
CA PHE A 134 4.19 -5.42 11.69
C PHE A 134 3.99 -4.00 12.20
N ASP A 135 4.79 -3.60 13.20
CA ASP A 135 4.77 -2.24 13.73
C ASP A 135 5.34 -1.23 12.71
N PRO A 136 4.51 -0.35 12.13
CA PRO A 136 4.95 0.61 11.11
C PRO A 136 5.87 1.70 11.69
N THR A 137 5.92 1.89 13.01
CA THR A 137 6.79 2.90 13.64
C THR A 137 8.27 2.57 13.48
N ARG A 138 8.63 1.28 13.29
CA ARG A 138 10.02 0.83 13.08
C ARG A 138 10.67 1.46 11.84
N VAL A 139 9.85 1.84 10.85
CA VAL A 139 10.32 2.33 9.54
C VAL A 139 9.80 3.71 9.18
N ARG A 140 8.79 4.24 9.85
CA ARG A 140 8.12 5.50 9.50
C ARG A 140 9.08 6.67 9.23
N ASP A 141 10.07 6.85 10.11
CA ASP A 141 11.02 7.96 10.02
C ASP A 141 12.24 7.64 9.12
N LYS A 142 12.28 6.43 8.55
CA LYS A 142 13.33 5.96 7.64
C LYS A 142 12.90 5.98 6.17
N ILE A 143 11.60 6.11 5.91
CA ILE A 143 11.03 6.11 4.56
C ILE A 143 11.13 7.52 3.97
N SER A 144 11.96 7.66 2.95
CA SER A 144 12.00 8.88 2.12
C SER A 144 10.81 8.87 1.16
N LYS A 145 10.15 10.02 0.99
CA LYS A 145 9.01 10.15 0.07
C LYS A 145 9.42 9.78 -1.35
N SER A 146 8.75 8.80 -1.92
CA SER A 146 8.95 8.35 -3.29
C SER A 146 8.05 9.11 -4.27
N ILE A 147 8.44 9.10 -5.54
CA ILE A 147 7.56 9.52 -6.65
C ILE A 147 6.32 8.61 -6.71
N ARG A 148 6.46 7.34 -6.29
CA ARG A 148 5.36 6.38 -6.21
C ARG A 148 4.94 6.22 -4.75
N GLN A 149 3.81 6.81 -4.36
CA GLN A 149 3.25 6.70 -2.98
C GLN A 149 3.08 5.25 -2.49
N ALA A 150 2.89 4.30 -3.41
CA ALA A 150 2.84 2.87 -3.09
C ALA A 150 4.17 2.33 -2.49
N LEU A 151 5.31 2.96 -2.78
CA LEU A 151 6.61 2.60 -2.23
C LEU A 151 6.84 3.16 -0.82
N ASP A 152 6.02 4.12 -0.39
CA ASP A 152 6.11 4.73 0.94
C ASP A 152 5.37 3.90 2.01
N GLN A 153 4.75 2.78 1.63
CA GLN A 153 3.99 1.95 2.56
C GLN A 153 4.93 1.19 3.51
N PRO A 154 4.74 1.30 4.84
CA PRO A 154 5.56 0.58 5.82
C PRO A 154 5.62 -0.94 5.58
N LEU A 155 4.53 -1.53 5.07
CA LEU A 155 4.44 -2.96 4.81
C LEU A 155 5.51 -3.46 3.83
N ASN A 156 5.96 -2.62 2.88
CA ASN A 156 7.03 -2.99 1.94
C ASN A 156 8.34 -3.35 2.65
N TYR A 157 8.56 -2.79 3.84
CA TYR A 157 9.77 -2.98 4.63
C TYR A 157 9.63 -4.10 5.67
N ALA A 158 8.44 -4.65 5.88
CA ALA A 158 8.21 -5.73 6.83
C ALA A 158 9.09 -6.96 6.54
N ARG A 159 9.42 -7.19 5.26
CA ARG A 159 10.33 -8.27 4.80
C ARG A 159 11.72 -8.22 5.46
N ILE A 160 12.19 -7.03 5.85
CA ILE A 160 13.49 -6.85 6.50
C ILE A 160 13.45 -7.38 7.94
N TYR A 161 12.27 -7.40 8.55
CA TYR A 161 12.06 -7.74 9.96
C TYR A 161 11.51 -9.17 10.15
N MET A 162 11.54 -10.02 9.12
CA MET A 162 10.99 -11.38 9.19
C MET A 162 11.57 -12.18 10.37
N ALA A 163 12.89 -12.09 10.59
CA ALA A 163 13.55 -12.79 11.69
C ALA A 163 13.05 -12.37 13.08
N ASP A 164 12.58 -11.12 13.24
CA ASP A 164 12.00 -10.64 14.49
C ASP A 164 10.52 -11.00 14.64
N ILE A 165 9.81 -11.17 13.52
CA ILE A 165 8.35 -11.35 13.47
C ILE A 165 7.97 -12.82 13.54
N LEU A 166 8.75 -13.69 12.89
CA LEU A 166 8.43 -15.10 12.77
C LEU A 166 8.79 -15.90 14.03
N PRO A 167 8.12 -17.03 14.27
CA PRO A 167 8.48 -17.95 15.34
C PRO A 167 9.93 -18.44 15.22
N GLY A 168 10.64 -18.58 16.35
CA GLY A 168 12.05 -18.96 16.37
C GLY A 168 12.37 -20.40 15.92
N ASP A 169 11.35 -21.23 15.70
CA ASP A 169 11.46 -22.55 15.08
C ASP A 169 11.49 -22.50 13.54
N VAL A 170 11.12 -21.37 12.92
CA VAL A 170 11.21 -21.16 11.47
C VAL A 170 12.64 -20.77 11.11
N ARG A 171 13.38 -21.70 10.51
CA ARG A 171 14.81 -21.53 10.15
C ARG A 171 15.10 -21.25 8.69
N ARG A 172 14.08 -21.30 7.84
CA ARG A 172 14.18 -20.99 6.42
C ARG A 172 12.83 -20.49 5.95
N VAL A 173 12.82 -19.51 5.05
CA VAL A 173 11.60 -19.01 4.42
C VAL A 173 11.82 -18.70 2.94
N ILE A 174 10.75 -18.82 2.16
CA ILE A 174 10.64 -18.18 0.86
C ILE A 174 9.79 -16.93 1.04
N TYR A 175 10.34 -15.76 0.76
CA TYR A 175 9.57 -14.52 0.69
C TYR A 175 9.04 -14.31 -0.73
N LEU A 176 7.75 -14.01 -0.85
CA LEU A 176 7.09 -13.68 -2.11
C LEU A 176 6.25 -12.39 -1.98
N ASP A 177 6.41 -11.47 -2.92
CA ASP A 177 5.50 -10.33 -3.06
C ASP A 177 4.10 -10.80 -3.49
N SER A 178 3.08 -9.99 -3.24
CA SER A 178 1.69 -10.31 -3.55
C SER A 178 1.40 -10.36 -5.06
N ASP A 179 2.31 -9.92 -5.92
CA ASP A 179 2.10 -9.81 -7.38
C ASP A 179 2.81 -10.91 -8.19
N VAL A 180 3.19 -12.03 -7.54
CA VAL A 180 3.80 -13.18 -8.23
C VAL A 180 2.77 -14.23 -8.66
N VAL A 181 3.11 -14.97 -9.71
CA VAL A 181 2.44 -16.21 -10.10
C VAL A 181 3.50 -17.31 -10.18
N VAL A 182 3.30 -18.38 -9.40
CA VAL A 182 4.20 -19.53 -9.36
C VAL A 182 3.69 -20.58 -10.35
N VAL A 183 4.57 -20.99 -11.27
CA VAL A 183 4.24 -21.88 -12.40
C VAL A 183 4.97 -23.23 -12.35
N ASP A 184 5.75 -23.48 -11.31
CA ASP A 184 6.51 -24.71 -11.09
C ASP A 184 6.55 -25.02 -9.59
N ASP A 185 7.01 -26.21 -9.22
CA ASP A 185 7.04 -26.67 -7.83
C ASP A 185 7.92 -25.78 -6.96
N ILE A 186 7.30 -25.17 -5.93
CA ILE A 186 7.97 -24.26 -4.99
C ILE A 186 9.07 -24.97 -4.19
N ALA A 187 9.01 -26.30 -4.06
CA ALA A 187 10.06 -27.09 -3.42
C ALA A 187 11.41 -26.93 -4.12
N LYS A 188 11.43 -26.67 -5.44
CA LYS A 188 12.68 -26.39 -6.17
C LYS A 188 13.36 -25.13 -5.67
N LEU A 189 12.59 -24.09 -5.37
CA LEU A 189 13.11 -22.85 -4.79
C LEU A 189 13.53 -23.05 -3.33
N TRP A 190 12.75 -23.82 -2.56
CA TRP A 190 13.07 -24.16 -1.17
C TRP A 190 14.41 -24.90 -1.02
N CYS A 191 14.70 -25.81 -1.95
CA CYS A 191 15.91 -26.63 -1.98
C CYS A 191 17.11 -25.92 -2.61
N ALA A 192 16.99 -24.63 -2.97
CA ALA A 192 18.12 -23.87 -3.50
C ALA A 192 19.26 -23.83 -2.45
N ASP A 193 20.48 -24.14 -2.90
CA ASP A 193 21.68 -24.00 -2.08
C ASP A 193 22.10 -22.53 -2.02
N LEU A 194 22.13 -21.97 -0.81
CA LEU A 194 22.57 -20.59 -0.58
C LEU A 194 24.10 -20.48 -0.48
N ALA A 195 24.85 -21.59 -0.60
CA ALA A 195 26.31 -21.62 -0.56
C ALA A 195 26.91 -20.96 0.70
N GLY A 196 26.22 -21.08 1.84
CA GLY A 196 26.61 -20.49 3.12
C GLY A 196 26.19 -19.02 3.31
N GLU A 197 25.51 -18.41 2.34
CA GLU A 197 24.92 -17.09 2.47
C GLU A 197 23.55 -17.15 3.16
N VAL A 198 23.14 -16.04 3.77
CA VAL A 198 21.87 -15.93 4.50
C VAL A 198 20.68 -15.73 3.56
N LEU A 199 20.91 -15.20 2.36
CA LEU A 199 19.85 -14.79 1.45
C LEU A 199 20.26 -14.98 -0.02
N ALA A 200 19.35 -15.55 -0.82
CA ALA A 200 19.41 -15.52 -2.27
C ALA A 200 18.19 -14.82 -2.86
N ALA A 201 18.40 -14.11 -3.96
CA ALA A 201 17.36 -13.44 -4.73
C ALA A 201 17.74 -13.44 -6.22
N PRO A 202 16.77 -13.39 -7.15
CA PRO A 202 17.06 -13.37 -8.57
C PRO A 202 17.67 -12.03 -9.00
N GLU A 203 18.63 -12.09 -9.92
CA GLU A 203 19.21 -10.91 -10.56
C GLU A 203 18.25 -10.33 -11.61
N TYR A 204 18.20 -9.00 -11.70
CA TYR A 204 17.53 -8.34 -12.81
C TYR A 204 18.29 -8.53 -14.13
N CYS A 205 17.77 -9.37 -15.02
CA CYS A 205 18.24 -9.43 -16.39
C CYS A 205 17.71 -8.24 -17.20
N HIS A 206 18.59 -7.46 -17.83
CA HIS A 206 18.23 -6.39 -18.79
C HIS A 206 17.37 -5.23 -18.27
N ALA A 207 17.36 -4.96 -16.96
CA ALA A 207 16.59 -3.84 -16.43
C ALA A 207 17.21 -2.47 -16.74
N ASN A 208 16.42 -1.58 -17.35
CA ASN A 208 16.80 -0.18 -17.56
C ASN A 208 16.35 0.66 -16.36
N PHE A 209 17.29 0.95 -15.45
CA PHE A 209 17.01 1.72 -14.24
C PHE A 209 17.07 3.24 -14.40
N THR A 210 17.27 3.75 -15.62
CA THR A 210 17.41 5.19 -15.89
C THR A 210 16.17 5.98 -15.47
N SER A 211 14.99 5.35 -15.50
CA SER A 211 13.72 5.94 -15.03
C SER A 211 13.50 5.83 -13.52
N TYR A 212 14.23 4.97 -12.81
CA TYR A 212 14.05 4.71 -11.37
C TYR A 212 14.95 5.62 -10.53
N PHE A 213 16.17 5.89 -10.99
CA PHE A 213 17.11 6.79 -10.32
C PHE A 213 17.04 8.17 -10.95
N THR A 214 16.18 9.03 -10.40
CA THR A 214 16.11 10.46 -10.76
C THR A 214 16.88 11.29 -9.73
N GLU A 215 17.28 12.53 -10.06
CA GLU A 215 17.95 13.43 -9.10
C GLU A 215 17.11 13.65 -7.81
N ARG A 216 15.80 13.41 -7.89
CA ARG A 216 14.85 13.51 -6.77
C ARG A 216 14.86 12.29 -5.85
N SER A 217 15.50 11.18 -6.23
CA SER A 217 15.55 9.91 -5.48
C SER A 217 16.74 9.78 -4.51
N GLY A 218 17.52 10.85 -4.30
CA GLY A 218 18.70 10.85 -3.43
C GLY A 218 20.02 10.69 -4.22
N PRO A 219 21.19 10.80 -3.56
CA PRO A 219 22.46 10.93 -4.27
C PRO A 219 22.87 9.60 -4.91
N THR A 220 23.07 9.66 -6.23
CA THR A 220 23.89 8.79 -7.09
C THR A 220 23.54 7.29 -7.16
N ARG A 221 23.36 6.82 -8.41
CA ARG A 221 23.37 5.40 -8.78
C ARG A 221 24.51 4.67 -8.05
N PRO A 222 24.24 3.54 -7.35
CA PRO A 222 25.29 2.81 -6.67
C PRO A 222 26.39 2.43 -7.65
N SER A 223 27.64 2.70 -7.28
CA SER A 223 28.80 2.33 -8.08
C SER A 223 29.06 0.84 -7.89
N PRO A 224 29.36 0.06 -8.95
CA PRO A 224 29.82 -1.30 -8.78
C PRO A 224 31.04 -1.32 -7.83
N PRO A 225 31.12 -2.29 -6.90
CA PRO A 225 32.31 -2.43 -6.05
C PRO A 225 33.53 -2.70 -6.93
N ARG A 226 34.70 -2.22 -6.51
CA ARG A 226 35.96 -2.28 -7.28
C ARG A 226 36.34 -3.69 -7.76
N SER A 227 35.82 -4.72 -7.10
CA SER A 227 36.03 -6.15 -7.39
C SER A 227 35.01 -6.78 -8.35
N ARG A 228 33.88 -6.12 -8.65
CA ARG A 228 32.88 -6.59 -9.61
C ARG A 228 32.48 -5.43 -10.52
N PRO A 229 32.89 -5.43 -11.80
CA PRO A 229 32.67 -4.29 -12.71
C PRO A 229 31.19 -4.06 -13.06
N THR A 230 30.30 -5.00 -12.74
CA THR A 230 28.85 -4.90 -12.95
C THR A 230 28.14 -4.75 -11.62
N LEU A 231 27.26 -3.73 -11.52
CA LEU A 231 26.38 -3.55 -10.38
C LEU A 231 25.32 -4.67 -10.41
N LEU A 232 25.36 -5.55 -9.41
CA LEU A 232 24.34 -6.59 -9.24
C LEU A 232 23.10 -5.96 -8.60
N LEU A 233 21.99 -5.92 -9.34
CA LEU A 233 20.70 -5.49 -8.82
C LEU A 233 19.81 -6.73 -8.69
N LEU A 234 19.39 -7.01 -7.46
CA LEU A 234 18.54 -8.16 -7.14
C LEU A 234 17.08 -7.72 -7.05
N HIS A 235 16.19 -8.59 -7.52
CA HIS A 235 14.76 -8.43 -7.38
C HIS A 235 14.34 -8.85 -5.97
N THR A 236 13.79 -7.92 -5.19
CA THR A 236 13.48 -8.16 -3.77
C THR A 236 12.11 -8.80 -3.53
N GLY A 237 11.32 -9.05 -4.58
CA GLY A 237 10.00 -9.67 -4.48
C GLY A 237 9.99 -11.20 -4.48
N VAL A 238 11.16 -11.83 -4.66
CA VAL A 238 11.34 -13.28 -4.48
C VAL A 238 12.67 -13.47 -3.76
N MET A 239 12.67 -14.07 -2.58
CA MET A 239 13.89 -14.34 -1.82
C MET A 239 13.80 -15.70 -1.12
N VAL A 240 14.93 -16.37 -0.98
CA VAL A 240 15.11 -17.49 -0.06
C VAL A 240 16.02 -17.01 1.06
N VAL A 241 15.62 -17.24 2.31
CA VAL A 241 16.30 -16.71 3.50
C VAL A 241 16.46 -17.82 4.52
N ASP A 242 17.69 -17.99 5.03
CA ASP A 242 18.08 -18.88 6.14
C ASP A 242 18.18 -18.11 7.47
#